data_AF-A0A401MVP1-F1
#
_entry.id   AF-A0A401MVP1-F1
#
_cell.length_a   1.000
_cell.length_b   1.000
_cell.length_c   1.000
_cell.angle_alpha   90.00
_cell.angle_beta   90.00
_cell.angle_gamma   90.00
#
_symmetry.space_group_name_H-M   'P 1'
#
loop_
_entity.id
_entity.type
_entity.pdbx_description
1 polymer ?
#
loop_
_entity_poly.entity_id
_entity_poly.type
_entity_poly.pdbx_seq_one_letter_code
_entity_poly.pdbx_strand_id
1 'polypeptide(L)'
;MGDFIVNTSVVGGQSQPCADALNTNALFTALWADDADAGIKGQRVNAAGAKVGTEFLASEVTPAGGNTNRRWPFQDSVGMNTFATWIEQPFNLPPPTPVVVLRRFFDGQPAGQPIQVSTDSIDPEFPPTVTRMIDGGCLVTWTGGGEQQRIRAQRFTPEGQKTGPEIAVNTTAAFHRNAAVTLLSNGDYVIAWTNGEPVGGGGLVYRVFGIDGTPRTGERHPNLTGFTGRSALTALDNGRFVAAHIKSTVLSDLGVLQTTAVASVIDPADGEVILSASAGSPKHFHRSSPALTALPGGRFVLAWVEKSADTVQTVPTVMAQLCSDTELEIGPKVQISSGTDGNRFHLSAAAVFGNGDPGSIGDLGSVFLSWADMADSGDTTIRGSVLTASPGGLSS
;
A
#
# COMPACT_ATOMS: atom_id res chain seq x y z
N MET A 1 16.58 -15.94 -3.49
CA MET A 1 17.10 -15.52 -2.17
C MET A 1 16.00 -15.70 -1.12
N GLY A 2 16.35 -16.05 0.12
CA GLY A 2 15.37 -16.12 1.21
C GLY A 2 14.92 -14.73 1.67
N ASP A 3 13.88 -14.67 2.49
CA ASP A 3 13.49 -13.44 3.17
C ASP A 3 14.51 -13.03 4.24
N PHE A 4 14.56 -11.73 4.55
CA PHE A 4 15.52 -11.15 5.48
C PHE A 4 14.85 -10.09 6.37
N ILE A 5 15.46 -9.78 7.50
CA ILE A 5 15.02 -8.71 8.39
C ILE A 5 15.46 -7.36 7.79
N VAL A 6 14.51 -6.45 7.56
CA VAL A 6 14.74 -5.12 6.97
C VAL A 6 15.25 -4.13 8.01
N ASN A 7 14.65 -4.13 9.20
CA ASN A 7 15.04 -3.27 10.31
C ASN A 7 16.29 -3.80 11.06
N THR A 8 16.88 -3.00 11.95
CA THR A 8 17.97 -3.38 12.86
C THR A 8 17.45 -3.55 14.29
N SER A 9 16.59 -2.65 14.77
CA SER A 9 15.97 -2.77 16.09
C SER A 9 14.72 -3.64 16.01
N VAL A 10 14.70 -4.76 16.75
CA VAL A 10 13.52 -5.63 16.90
C VAL A 10 12.83 -5.45 18.26
N VAL A 11 13.35 -4.57 19.11
CA VAL A 11 12.84 -4.33 20.47
C VAL A 11 11.84 -3.18 20.44
N GLY A 12 10.69 -3.37 21.09
CA GLY A 12 9.65 -2.34 21.25
C GLY A 12 8.60 -2.30 20.15
N GLY A 13 8.72 -3.14 19.11
CA GLY A 13 7.74 -3.30 18.04
C GLY A 13 8.00 -2.41 16.82
N GLN A 14 8.07 -3.03 15.63
CA GLN A 14 8.13 -2.36 14.33
C GLN A 14 6.91 -2.75 13.51
N SER A 15 6.16 -1.79 13.00
CA SER A 15 4.86 -2.10 12.40
C SER A 15 4.54 -1.31 11.14
N GLN A 16 3.53 -1.80 10.42
CA GLN A 16 2.87 -1.08 9.33
C GLN A 16 3.84 -0.69 8.20
N PRO A 17 4.65 -1.62 7.65
CA PRO A 17 5.61 -1.25 6.62
C PRO A 17 4.91 -0.82 5.34
N CYS A 18 5.53 0.10 4.62
CA CYS A 18 5.30 0.33 3.20
C CYS A 18 6.63 0.29 2.46
N ALA A 19 6.58 -0.02 1.17
CA ALA A 19 7.74 0.01 0.31
C ALA A 19 7.40 0.68 -1.01
N ASP A 20 8.40 1.29 -1.61
CA ASP A 20 8.31 1.85 -2.94
C ASP A 20 9.70 1.94 -3.61
N ALA A 21 9.73 2.18 -4.92
CA ALA A 21 10.91 2.08 -5.76
C ALA A 21 11.49 3.43 -6.19
N LEU A 22 12.80 3.59 -5.98
CA LEU A 22 13.63 4.62 -6.58
C LEU A 22 14.23 4.09 -7.89
N ASN A 23 13.41 4.10 -8.95
CA ASN A 23 13.74 3.49 -10.24
C ASN A 23 15.05 3.97 -10.86
N THR A 24 15.48 5.21 -10.61
CA THR A 24 16.75 5.74 -11.15
C THR A 24 17.99 5.01 -10.64
N ASN A 25 17.93 4.43 -9.44
CA ASN A 25 19.05 3.76 -8.79
C ASN A 25 18.83 2.25 -8.58
N ALA A 26 17.72 1.71 -9.10
CA ALA A 26 17.28 0.34 -8.84
C ALA A 26 17.27 -0.02 -7.34
N LEU A 27 16.80 0.93 -6.51
CA LEU A 27 16.65 0.76 -5.07
C LEU A 27 15.18 0.73 -4.68
N PHE A 28 14.89 -0.02 -3.63
CA PHE A 28 13.66 0.07 -2.88
C PHE A 28 13.91 0.85 -1.59
N THR A 29 12.92 1.60 -1.14
CA THR A 29 12.87 2.16 0.20
C THR A 29 11.74 1.46 0.95
N ALA A 30 12.01 0.96 2.15
CA ALA A 30 10.99 0.51 3.09
C ALA A 30 10.86 1.56 4.19
N LEU A 31 9.63 1.93 4.57
CA LEU A 31 9.34 2.73 5.77
C LEU A 31 8.43 1.96 6.71
N TRP A 32 8.56 2.18 8.01
CA TRP A 32 7.72 1.56 9.04
C TRP A 32 7.61 2.46 10.28
N ALA A 33 6.60 2.20 11.12
CA ALA A 33 6.44 2.84 12.42
C ALA A 33 7.24 2.07 13.48
N ASP A 34 7.99 2.79 14.30
CA ASP A 34 8.72 2.25 15.44
C ASP A 34 7.99 2.64 16.74
N ASP A 35 7.46 1.64 17.44
CA ASP A 35 6.68 1.85 18.65
C ASP A 35 7.57 2.18 19.86
N ALA A 36 8.90 1.95 19.79
CA ALA A 36 9.84 2.23 20.87
C ALA A 36 10.19 3.73 20.98
N ASP A 37 10.32 4.43 19.83
CA ASP A 37 10.65 5.86 19.79
C ASP A 37 9.59 6.75 19.11
N ALA A 38 8.47 6.15 18.71
CA ALA A 38 7.36 6.81 18.03
C ALA A 38 7.77 7.52 16.72
N GLY A 39 8.85 7.04 16.10
CA GLY A 39 9.38 7.52 14.85
C GLY A 39 8.83 6.76 13.64
N ILE A 40 8.93 7.37 12.47
CA ILE A 40 8.91 6.63 11.20
C ILE A 40 10.34 6.39 10.80
N LYS A 41 10.72 5.12 10.65
CA LYS A 41 12.07 4.69 10.23
C LYS A 41 12.04 4.17 8.81
N GLY A 42 13.21 4.11 8.20
CA GLY A 42 13.37 3.58 6.86
C GLY A 42 14.70 2.90 6.60
N GLN A 43 14.70 2.02 5.61
CA GLN A 43 15.88 1.31 5.11
C GLN A 43 15.80 1.19 3.60
N ARG A 44 16.93 1.41 2.92
CA ARG A 44 17.05 1.12 1.49
C ARG A 44 17.53 -0.31 1.26
N VAL A 45 17.00 -0.93 0.21
CA VAL A 45 17.31 -2.29 -0.23
C VAL A 45 17.56 -2.26 -1.73
N ASN A 46 18.60 -2.90 -2.24
CA ASN A 46 18.83 -2.99 -3.69
C ASN A 46 18.06 -4.17 -4.33
N ALA A 47 18.07 -4.25 -5.66
CA ALA A 47 17.48 -5.36 -6.42
C ALA A 47 18.05 -6.76 -6.08
N ALA A 48 19.19 -6.84 -5.40
CA ALA A 48 19.75 -8.10 -4.91
C ALA A 48 19.34 -8.43 -3.46
N GLY A 49 18.45 -7.66 -2.84
CA GLY A 49 18.02 -7.88 -1.45
C GLY A 49 19.02 -7.41 -0.38
N ALA A 50 20.10 -6.74 -0.77
CA ALA A 50 21.07 -6.20 0.19
C ALA A 50 20.63 -4.82 0.71
N LYS A 51 20.76 -4.62 2.03
CA LYS A 51 20.59 -3.32 2.68
C LYS A 51 21.63 -2.33 2.14
N VAL A 52 21.18 -1.15 1.70
CA VAL A 52 22.05 -0.06 1.22
C VAL A 52 22.02 1.07 2.24
N GLY A 53 23.21 1.41 2.77
CA GLY A 53 23.31 2.40 3.85
C GLY A 53 22.74 1.89 5.18
N THR A 54 22.70 2.78 6.17
CA THR A 54 22.10 2.51 7.48
C THR A 54 20.62 2.80 7.48
N GLU A 55 19.92 2.30 8.51
CA GLU A 55 18.58 2.80 8.81
C GLU A 55 18.62 4.30 9.06
N PHE A 56 17.54 4.97 8.66
CA PHE A 56 17.38 6.40 8.82
C PHE A 56 16.03 6.72 9.46
N LEU A 57 15.98 7.86 10.16
CA LEU A 57 14.74 8.40 10.69
C LEU A 57 14.08 9.27 9.60
N ALA A 58 12.91 8.85 9.13
CA ALA A 58 12.12 9.57 8.13
C ALA A 58 11.33 10.74 8.77
N SER A 59 10.87 10.54 10.00
CA SER A 59 10.27 11.60 10.83
C SER A 59 11.32 12.44 11.55
N GLU A 60 10.86 13.39 12.37
CA GLU A 60 11.68 14.05 13.38
C GLU A 60 11.89 13.15 14.60
N VAL A 61 12.95 13.43 15.36
CA VAL A 61 13.15 12.84 16.68
C VAL A 61 12.01 13.26 17.59
N THR A 62 11.34 12.29 18.21
CA THR A 62 10.35 12.55 19.25
C THR A 62 11.08 13.07 20.50
N PRO A 63 10.81 14.31 20.96
CA PRO A 63 11.45 14.83 22.17
C PRO A 63 11.12 13.95 23.37
N ALA A 64 12.01 13.89 24.36
CA ALA A 64 11.74 13.17 25.61
C ALA A 64 10.47 13.72 26.28
N GLY A 65 9.51 12.83 26.59
CA GLY A 65 8.19 13.22 27.10
C GLY A 65 7.23 13.77 26.04
N GLY A 66 7.57 13.69 24.76
CA GLY A 66 6.72 14.09 23.65
C GLY A 66 5.44 13.25 23.56
N ASN A 67 4.32 13.91 23.32
CA ASN A 67 3.00 13.28 23.20
C ASN A 67 2.63 13.09 21.72
N THR A 68 3.46 12.35 20.98
CA THR A 68 3.24 12.10 19.54
C THR A 68 3.57 10.65 19.22
N ASN A 69 2.62 9.94 18.66
CA ASN A 69 2.73 8.62 18.08
C ASN A 69 2.57 8.73 16.56
N ARG A 70 3.46 8.09 15.81
CA ARG A 70 3.44 8.10 14.34
C ARG A 70 3.04 6.75 13.81
N ARG A 71 2.03 6.72 12.96
CA ARG A 71 1.45 5.47 12.45
C ARG A 71 1.16 5.54 10.97
N TRP A 72 1.10 4.38 10.35
CA TRP A 72 0.65 4.19 8.97
C TRP A 72 1.46 4.98 7.94
N PRO A 73 2.80 4.82 7.88
CA PRO A 73 3.57 5.45 6.81
C PRO A 73 3.13 4.90 5.46
N PHE A 74 3.03 5.76 4.45
CA PHE A 74 2.84 5.39 3.06
C PHE A 74 3.72 6.30 2.20
N GLN A 75 4.21 5.83 1.06
CA GLN A 75 5.09 6.61 0.22
C GLN A 75 4.87 6.33 -1.26
N ASP A 76 5.25 7.31 -2.08
CA ASP A 76 5.37 7.19 -3.54
C ASP A 76 6.56 8.03 -4.03
N SER A 77 7.33 7.47 -4.96
CA SER A 77 8.67 7.90 -5.36
C SER A 77 8.76 8.05 -6.87
N VAL A 78 9.51 9.05 -7.30
CA VAL A 78 9.76 9.34 -8.71
C VAL A 78 11.15 9.92 -8.91
N GLY A 79 11.96 9.18 -9.67
CA GLY A 79 13.39 9.46 -9.76
C GLY A 79 14.02 9.45 -8.37
N MET A 80 14.55 10.60 -7.96
CA MET A 80 15.17 10.79 -6.63
C MET A 80 14.20 11.40 -5.60
N ASN A 81 13.00 11.81 -5.99
CA ASN A 81 12.02 12.38 -5.07
C ASN A 81 11.17 11.28 -4.44
N THR A 82 10.87 11.43 -3.15
CA THR A 82 9.86 10.61 -2.45
C THR A 82 8.94 11.51 -1.66
N PHE A 83 7.64 11.28 -1.77
CA PHE A 83 6.63 11.83 -0.87
C PHE A 83 6.21 10.73 0.10
N ALA A 84 6.31 10.98 1.39
CA ALA A 84 5.82 10.07 2.42
C ALA A 84 4.74 10.76 3.25
N THR A 85 3.72 10.01 3.65
CA THR A 85 2.67 10.47 4.54
C THR A 85 2.46 9.51 5.69
N TRP A 86 2.07 10.03 6.85
CA TRP A 86 1.69 9.24 8.03
C TRP A 86 0.69 10.02 8.88
N ILE A 87 0.12 9.35 9.87
CA ILE A 87 -0.70 9.96 10.92
C ILE A 87 0.19 10.31 12.11
N GLU A 88 0.07 11.52 12.62
CA GLU A 88 0.53 11.91 13.95
C GLU A 88 -0.65 11.93 14.92
N GLN A 89 -0.59 11.09 15.95
CA GLN A 89 -1.63 10.94 16.96
C GLN A 89 -1.01 11.04 18.36
N PRO A 90 -1.56 11.85 19.27
CA PRO A 90 -1.10 11.90 20.65
C PRO A 90 -1.50 10.66 21.47
N PHE A 91 -0.67 10.32 22.47
CA PHE A 91 -0.91 9.22 23.42
C PHE A 91 -1.99 9.55 24.46
N ASN A 92 -2.08 10.81 24.93
CA ASN A 92 -2.97 11.23 26.04
C ASN A 92 -3.81 12.48 25.72
N LEU A 93 -5.01 12.62 26.34
CA LEU A 93 -5.99 13.72 26.19
C LEU A 93 -5.90 14.80 27.33
N PRO A 94 -6.39 16.06 27.13
CA PRO A 94 -7.02 16.57 25.92
C PRO A 94 -5.95 17.02 24.93
N PRO A 95 -5.81 16.37 23.77
CA PRO A 95 -4.66 16.53 22.93
C PRO A 95 -4.94 17.52 21.78
N PRO A 96 -3.92 17.92 21.01
CA PRO A 96 -4.18 18.24 19.60
C PRO A 96 -4.83 17.02 18.91
N THR A 97 -5.82 17.22 18.04
CA THR A 97 -6.42 16.11 17.31
C THR A 97 -5.40 15.42 16.41
N PRO A 98 -5.58 14.13 16.06
CA PRO A 98 -4.72 13.46 15.09
C PRO A 98 -4.66 14.25 13.78
N VAL A 99 -3.51 14.24 13.10
CA VAL A 99 -3.29 14.94 11.83
C VAL A 99 -2.57 14.05 10.83
N VAL A 100 -2.81 14.31 9.54
CA VAL A 100 -2.02 13.72 8.46
C VAL A 100 -0.83 14.63 8.19
N VAL A 101 0.37 14.05 8.17
CA VAL A 101 1.61 14.75 7.84
C VAL A 101 2.12 14.28 6.48
N LEU A 102 2.68 15.21 5.71
CA LEU A 102 3.43 14.97 4.49
C LEU A 102 4.89 15.34 4.74
N ARG A 103 5.80 14.45 4.32
CA ARG A 103 7.24 14.66 4.30
C ARG A 103 7.76 14.43 2.90
N ARG A 104 8.69 15.26 2.47
CA ARG A 104 9.39 15.12 1.19
C ARG A 104 10.81 14.68 1.43
N PHE A 105 11.33 13.88 0.51
CA PHE A 105 12.71 13.46 0.48
C PHE A 105 13.28 13.67 -0.92
N PHE A 106 14.55 14.03 -0.98
CA PHE A 106 15.36 14.01 -2.19
C PHE A 106 16.57 13.13 -1.94
N ASP A 107 16.69 12.06 -2.73
CA ASP A 107 17.67 10.99 -2.52
C ASP A 107 17.72 10.50 -1.07
N GLY A 108 16.53 10.26 -0.49
CA GLY A 108 16.39 9.71 0.85
C GLY A 108 16.78 10.67 1.98
N GLN A 109 17.17 11.90 1.66
CA GLN A 109 17.37 12.96 2.63
C GLN A 109 16.12 13.84 2.73
N PRO A 110 15.69 14.26 3.94
CA PRO A 110 14.56 15.17 4.08
C PRO A 110 14.71 16.45 3.26
N ALA A 111 13.66 16.80 2.52
CA ALA A 111 13.60 18.00 1.68
C ALA A 111 12.54 18.97 2.22
N GLY A 112 12.99 20.02 2.93
CA GLY A 112 12.12 20.98 3.59
C GLY A 112 11.57 20.49 4.93
N GLN A 113 10.60 21.21 5.50
CA GLN A 113 9.95 20.88 6.78
C GLN A 113 8.75 19.93 6.56
N PRO A 114 8.30 19.19 7.59
CA PRO A 114 7.04 18.45 7.53
C PRO A 114 5.87 19.40 7.32
N ILE A 115 4.84 18.90 6.64
CA ILE A 115 3.67 19.68 6.27
C ILE A 115 2.45 18.98 6.87
N GLN A 116 1.71 19.68 7.72
CA GLN A 116 0.38 19.23 8.11
C GLN A 116 -0.55 19.32 6.89
N VAL A 117 -1.10 18.18 6.50
CA VAL A 117 -1.97 18.04 5.33
C VAL A 117 -3.39 18.48 5.70
N SER A 118 -3.98 17.76 6.66
CA SER A 118 -5.38 17.90 7.06
C SER A 118 -5.63 19.20 7.84
N THR A 119 -6.68 19.94 7.47
CA THR A 119 -7.14 21.10 8.25
C THR A 119 -8.14 20.74 9.34
N ASP A 120 -8.96 19.71 9.11
CA ASP A 120 -9.99 19.24 10.04
C ASP A 120 -9.57 17.95 10.77
N SER A 121 -10.40 17.49 11.71
CA SER A 121 -10.20 16.22 12.38
C SER A 121 -10.16 15.06 11.38
N ILE A 122 -9.32 14.06 11.69
CA ILE A 122 -9.20 12.83 10.91
C ILE A 122 -9.61 11.62 11.76
N ASP A 123 -9.85 10.51 11.08
CA ASP A 123 -9.94 9.21 11.72
C ASP A 123 -8.57 8.51 11.69
N PRO A 124 -7.88 8.37 12.85
CA PRO A 124 -6.54 7.79 12.89
C PRO A 124 -6.52 6.26 12.69
N GLU A 125 -7.69 5.59 12.66
CA GLU A 125 -7.76 4.14 12.42
C GLU A 125 -7.48 3.78 10.96
N PHE A 126 -7.70 4.72 10.04
CA PHE A 126 -7.58 4.48 8.60
C PHE A 126 -6.32 5.13 8.01
N PRO A 127 -5.43 4.35 7.37
CA PRO A 127 -4.19 4.87 6.80
C PRO A 127 -4.41 5.97 5.76
N PRO A 128 -3.59 7.04 5.74
CA PRO A 128 -3.50 7.93 4.59
C PRO A 128 -2.72 7.24 3.47
N THR A 129 -2.93 7.70 2.24
CA THR A 129 -2.11 7.30 1.09
C THR A 129 -1.69 8.53 0.31
N VAL A 130 -0.59 8.41 -0.45
CA VAL A 130 -0.07 9.47 -1.31
C VAL A 130 0.22 8.87 -2.68
N THR A 131 -0.08 9.61 -3.74
CA THR A 131 0.43 9.34 -5.08
C THR A 131 1.21 10.55 -5.57
N ARG A 132 2.27 10.32 -6.32
CA ARG A 132 2.90 11.34 -7.15
C ARG A 132 1.96 11.78 -8.25
N MET A 133 2.19 12.99 -8.75
CA MET A 133 1.42 13.61 -9.82
C MET A 133 2.31 13.88 -11.03
N ILE A 134 1.70 14.02 -12.21
CA ILE A 134 2.43 14.18 -13.48
C ILE A 134 3.20 15.51 -13.57
N ASP A 135 2.87 16.50 -12.74
CA ASP A 135 3.62 17.76 -12.61
C ASP A 135 4.78 17.69 -11.60
N GLY A 136 5.08 16.49 -11.09
CA GLY A 136 6.11 16.26 -10.07
C GLY A 136 5.66 16.53 -8.64
N GLY A 137 4.42 17.00 -8.44
CA GLY A 137 3.82 17.16 -7.12
C GLY A 137 3.28 15.84 -6.56
N CYS A 138 2.42 15.94 -5.55
CA CYS A 138 1.73 14.79 -4.98
C CYS A 138 0.27 15.09 -4.64
N LEU A 139 -0.54 14.04 -4.51
CA LEU A 139 -1.87 14.08 -3.93
C LEU A 139 -1.89 13.15 -2.72
N VAL A 140 -2.24 13.70 -1.55
CA VAL A 140 -2.47 12.93 -0.32
C VAL A 140 -3.96 12.73 -0.15
N THR A 141 -4.40 11.51 0.17
CA THR A 141 -5.80 11.19 0.51
C THR A 141 -5.89 10.53 1.88
N TRP A 142 -6.96 10.83 2.61
CA TRP A 142 -7.17 10.33 3.97
C TRP A 142 -8.66 10.21 4.33
N THR A 143 -8.93 9.58 5.47
CA THR A 143 -10.27 9.50 6.06
C THR A 143 -10.43 10.57 7.14
N GLY A 144 -11.38 11.48 6.98
CA GLY A 144 -11.76 12.53 7.92
C GLY A 144 -12.53 12.01 9.13
N GLY A 145 -12.55 12.81 10.19
CA GLY A 145 -13.14 12.45 11.49
C GLY A 145 -14.66 12.62 11.59
N GLY A 146 -15.32 13.18 10.58
CA GLY A 146 -16.79 13.32 10.53
C GLY A 146 -17.51 11.97 10.38
N GLU A 147 -18.84 11.96 10.59
CA GLU A 147 -19.65 10.73 10.50
C GLU A 147 -20.01 10.34 9.05
N GLN A 148 -20.04 11.31 8.15
CA GLN A 148 -20.41 11.13 6.75
C GLN A 148 -19.43 11.89 5.86
N GLN A 149 -19.35 11.48 4.59
CA GLN A 149 -18.52 12.13 3.58
C GLN A 149 -17.06 12.36 4.02
N ARG A 150 -16.42 11.26 4.39
CA ARG A 150 -15.17 11.23 5.12
C ARG A 150 -13.95 11.24 4.21
N ILE A 151 -14.08 10.98 2.91
CA ILE A 151 -12.90 10.83 2.04
C ILE A 151 -12.44 12.22 1.59
N ARG A 152 -11.20 12.56 1.93
CA ARG A 152 -10.59 13.86 1.65
C ARG A 152 -9.32 13.68 0.84
N ALA A 153 -8.94 14.72 0.09
CA ALA A 153 -7.65 14.76 -0.58
C ALA A 153 -7.10 16.19 -0.66
N GLN A 154 -5.78 16.33 -0.73
CA GLN A 154 -5.09 17.61 -0.90
C GLN A 154 -3.91 17.44 -1.84
N ARG A 155 -3.81 18.37 -2.80
CA ARG A 155 -2.72 18.41 -3.77
C ARG A 155 -1.60 19.33 -3.29
N PHE A 156 -0.37 18.94 -3.59
CA PHE A 156 0.83 19.71 -3.31
C PHE A 156 1.73 19.81 -4.54
N THR A 157 2.42 20.94 -4.68
CA THR A 157 3.50 21.12 -5.67
C THR A 157 4.71 20.26 -5.29
N PRO A 158 5.70 20.08 -6.19
CA PRO A 158 6.96 19.41 -5.84
C PRO A 158 7.66 20.03 -4.63
N GLU A 159 7.52 21.34 -4.44
CA GLU A 159 8.07 22.13 -3.33
C GLU A 159 7.23 22.01 -2.04
N GLY A 160 6.15 21.24 -2.04
CA GLY A 160 5.28 21.02 -0.89
C GLY A 160 4.29 22.16 -0.62
N GLN A 161 4.01 23.02 -1.61
CA GLN A 161 2.99 24.06 -1.47
C GLN A 161 1.60 23.50 -1.78
N LYS A 162 0.59 23.83 -0.98
CA LYS A 162 -0.80 23.42 -1.25
C LYS A 162 -1.25 23.99 -2.60
N THR A 163 -1.81 23.14 -3.45
CA THR A 163 -2.45 23.55 -4.71
C THR A 163 -3.97 23.45 -4.55
N GLY A 164 -4.66 24.58 -4.50
CA GLY A 164 -6.12 24.61 -4.33
C GLY A 164 -6.60 24.19 -2.94
N PRO A 165 -7.92 24.19 -2.72
CA PRO A 165 -8.54 23.77 -1.46
C PRO A 165 -8.55 22.23 -1.30
N GLU A 166 -8.86 21.76 -0.09
CA GLU A 166 -9.10 20.34 0.16
C GLU A 166 -10.31 19.84 -0.64
N ILE A 167 -10.17 18.65 -1.20
CA ILE A 167 -11.16 18.01 -2.06
C ILE A 167 -12.06 17.11 -1.20
N ALA A 168 -13.37 17.36 -1.24
CA ALA A 168 -14.38 16.41 -0.78
C ALA A 168 -14.55 15.31 -1.85
N VAL A 169 -13.93 14.16 -1.61
CA VAL A 169 -13.80 13.12 -2.64
C VAL A 169 -15.11 12.38 -2.84
N ASN A 170 -15.82 12.01 -1.78
CA ASN A 170 -17.06 11.28 -1.90
C ASN A 170 -18.26 12.24 -1.78
N THR A 171 -19.34 11.96 -2.48
CA THR A 171 -20.58 12.74 -2.51
C THR A 171 -21.73 12.06 -1.79
N THR A 172 -21.70 10.73 -1.64
CA THR A 172 -22.77 10.01 -0.93
C THR A 172 -22.66 10.20 0.58
N ALA A 173 -23.81 10.32 1.25
CA ALA A 173 -23.88 10.40 2.70
C ALA A 173 -23.78 8.98 3.31
N ALA A 174 -22.57 8.55 3.65
CA ALA A 174 -22.31 7.28 4.33
C ALA A 174 -20.98 7.31 5.10
N PHE A 175 -20.76 6.28 5.92
CA PHE A 175 -19.55 6.11 6.72
C PHE A 175 -18.42 5.49 5.88
N HIS A 176 -17.76 6.32 5.08
CA HIS A 176 -16.67 5.90 4.19
C HIS A 176 -15.34 5.75 4.92
N ARG A 177 -14.49 4.82 4.46
CA ARG A 177 -13.18 4.50 5.06
C ARG A 177 -12.21 3.92 4.04
N ASN A 178 -10.96 3.64 4.44
CA ASN A 178 -9.93 2.99 3.61
C ASN A 178 -9.63 3.71 2.28
N ALA A 179 -9.42 5.04 2.33
CA ALA A 179 -9.05 5.82 1.16
C ALA A 179 -7.72 5.37 0.55
N ALA A 180 -7.69 5.16 -0.77
CA ALA A 180 -6.48 4.87 -1.54
C ALA A 180 -6.49 5.66 -2.84
N VAL A 181 -5.32 6.11 -3.30
CA VAL A 181 -5.17 6.85 -4.55
C VAL A 181 -4.10 6.23 -5.45
N THR A 182 -4.32 6.30 -6.77
CA THR A 182 -3.29 6.01 -7.77
C THR A 182 -3.40 6.96 -8.97
N LEU A 183 -2.25 7.35 -9.54
CA LEU A 183 -2.14 8.17 -10.76
C LEU A 183 -2.27 7.28 -12.00
N LEU A 184 -3.21 7.59 -12.89
CA LEU A 184 -3.37 6.91 -14.18
C LEU A 184 -2.35 7.42 -15.20
N SER A 185 -2.06 6.60 -16.23
CA SER A 185 -1.09 6.94 -17.27
C SER A 185 -1.47 8.16 -18.13
N ASN A 186 -2.76 8.54 -18.15
CA ASN A 186 -3.25 9.73 -18.83
C ASN A 186 -3.12 11.02 -18.00
N GLY A 187 -2.62 10.94 -16.75
CA GLY A 187 -2.47 12.09 -15.84
C GLY A 187 -3.69 12.41 -14.98
N ASP A 188 -4.82 11.74 -15.19
CA ASP A 188 -5.93 11.72 -14.22
C ASP A 188 -5.56 10.82 -13.03
N TYR A 189 -6.32 10.85 -11.95
CA TYR A 189 -6.12 9.97 -10.81
C TYR A 189 -7.43 9.34 -10.32
N VAL A 190 -7.31 8.13 -9.77
CA VAL A 190 -8.41 7.39 -9.15
C VAL A 190 -8.25 7.48 -7.65
N ILE A 191 -9.31 7.88 -6.95
CA ILE A 191 -9.42 7.68 -5.51
C ILE A 191 -10.48 6.62 -5.28
N ALA A 192 -10.11 5.54 -4.59
CA ALA A 192 -10.99 4.44 -4.20
C ALA A 192 -11.12 4.39 -2.67
N TRP A 193 -12.27 3.92 -2.19
CA TRP A 193 -12.56 3.78 -0.76
C TRP A 193 -13.57 2.66 -0.51
N THR A 194 -13.72 2.30 0.77
CA THR A 194 -14.76 1.38 1.23
C THR A 194 -16.01 2.15 1.65
N ASN A 195 -17.18 1.78 1.10
CA ASN A 195 -18.46 2.24 1.61
C ASN A 195 -18.84 1.49 2.89
N GLY A 196 -19.40 2.22 3.86
CA GLY A 196 -19.62 1.74 5.22
C GLY A 196 -20.67 0.65 5.36
N GLU A 197 -21.53 0.50 4.36
CA GLU A 197 -22.79 -0.24 4.44
C GLU A 197 -23.05 -1.03 3.14
N PRO A 198 -22.59 -2.29 3.03
CA PRO A 198 -23.36 -3.20 2.20
C PRO A 198 -23.65 -4.48 2.97
N VAL A 199 -24.87 -4.58 3.49
CA VAL A 199 -25.53 -5.88 3.61
C VAL A 199 -25.71 -6.41 2.19
N GLY A 200 -24.79 -7.28 1.72
CA GLY A 200 -24.99 -8.07 0.50
C GLY A 200 -24.17 -7.72 -0.76
N GLY A 201 -23.21 -6.80 -0.75
CA GLY A 201 -22.24 -6.63 -1.87
C GLY A 201 -21.86 -5.20 -2.25
N GLY A 202 -20.62 -4.99 -2.70
CA GLY A 202 -20.07 -3.71 -3.18
C GLY A 202 -19.49 -2.81 -2.09
N GLY A 203 -18.33 -3.18 -1.55
CA GLY A 203 -17.58 -2.33 -0.63
C GLY A 203 -16.74 -1.28 -1.35
N LEU A 204 -16.20 -1.59 -2.54
CA LEU A 204 -15.34 -0.66 -3.28
C LEU A 204 -16.18 0.39 -4.01
N VAL A 205 -15.85 1.66 -3.76
CA VAL A 205 -16.34 2.81 -4.53
C VAL A 205 -15.15 3.62 -4.98
N TYR A 206 -15.22 4.23 -6.16
CA TYR A 206 -14.17 5.13 -6.61
C TYR A 206 -14.70 6.29 -7.45
N ARG A 207 -13.85 7.29 -7.64
CA ARG A 207 -14.04 8.39 -8.60
C ARG A 207 -12.74 8.68 -9.33
N VAL A 208 -12.87 9.12 -10.57
CA VAL A 208 -11.77 9.65 -11.39
C VAL A 208 -11.80 11.16 -11.34
N PHE A 209 -10.63 11.78 -11.19
CA PHE A 209 -10.46 13.22 -11.18
C PHE A 209 -9.34 13.64 -12.13
N GLY A 210 -9.50 14.82 -12.72
CA GLY A 210 -8.43 15.50 -13.44
C GLY A 210 -7.37 16.01 -12.48
N ILE A 211 -6.18 16.31 -13.00
CA ILE A 211 -5.04 16.83 -12.23
C ILE A 211 -5.35 18.08 -11.40
N ASP A 212 -6.36 18.86 -11.81
CA ASP A 212 -6.84 20.08 -11.16
C ASP A 212 -7.85 19.82 -10.02
N GLY A 213 -8.20 18.56 -9.77
CA GLY A 213 -9.18 18.18 -8.76
C GLY A 213 -10.62 18.12 -9.27
N THR A 214 -10.87 18.39 -10.55
CA THR A 214 -12.22 18.31 -11.12
C THR A 214 -12.64 16.85 -11.33
N PRO A 215 -13.83 16.43 -10.88
CA PRO A 215 -14.27 15.06 -11.07
C PRO A 215 -14.58 14.80 -12.56
N ARG A 216 -13.99 13.73 -13.11
CA ARG A 216 -14.30 13.21 -14.45
C ARG A 216 -15.51 12.29 -14.41
N THR A 217 -15.77 11.66 -13.27
CA THR A 217 -16.88 10.73 -13.08
C THR A 217 -17.68 11.06 -11.82
N GLY A 218 -18.92 10.58 -11.78
CA GLY A 218 -19.62 10.31 -10.52
C GLY A 218 -18.99 9.12 -9.77
N GLU A 219 -19.55 8.77 -8.61
CA GLU A 219 -19.15 7.58 -7.85
C GLU A 219 -19.45 6.30 -8.64
N ARG A 220 -18.41 5.49 -8.85
CA ARG A 220 -18.47 4.19 -9.52
C ARG A 220 -18.44 3.09 -8.47
N HIS A 221 -19.26 2.07 -8.66
CA HIS A 221 -19.50 0.99 -7.70
C HIS A 221 -19.25 -0.36 -8.39
N PRO A 222 -18.00 -0.70 -8.70
CA PRO A 222 -17.70 -2.06 -9.15
C PRO A 222 -18.16 -3.02 -8.05
N ASN A 223 -18.87 -4.09 -8.41
CA ASN A 223 -19.49 -5.02 -7.46
C ASN A 223 -18.44 -5.91 -6.76
N LEU A 224 -17.53 -5.28 -6.02
CA LEU A 224 -16.37 -5.87 -5.36
C LEU A 224 -16.44 -5.58 -3.86
N THR A 225 -16.21 -6.59 -3.05
CA THR A 225 -16.21 -6.50 -1.57
C THR A 225 -14.82 -6.76 -1.03
N GLY A 226 -14.55 -6.33 0.21
CA GLY A 226 -13.28 -6.63 0.88
C GLY A 226 -12.08 -5.83 0.38
N PHE A 227 -12.31 -4.65 -0.21
CA PHE A 227 -11.26 -3.67 -0.48
C PHE A 227 -10.66 -3.16 0.83
N THR A 228 -9.32 -3.18 0.94
CA THR A 228 -8.60 -2.83 2.17
C THR A 228 -7.92 -1.46 2.12
N GLY A 229 -8.00 -0.74 0.99
CA GLY A 229 -7.36 0.56 0.83
C GLY A 229 -5.86 0.46 0.57
N ARG A 230 -5.06 0.75 1.60
CA ARG A 230 -3.59 0.80 1.54
C ARG A 230 -2.98 -0.43 0.86
N SER A 231 -1.99 -0.20 0.01
CA SER A 231 -1.29 -1.23 -0.80
C SER A 231 -2.17 -2.00 -1.79
N ALA A 232 -3.48 -1.75 -1.85
CA ALA A 232 -4.43 -2.55 -2.63
C ALA A 232 -4.92 -1.84 -3.91
N LEU A 233 -4.21 -0.80 -4.37
CA LEU A 233 -4.58 -0.05 -5.58
C LEU A 233 -3.32 0.31 -6.36
N THR A 234 -3.29 0.02 -7.67
CA THR A 234 -2.19 0.43 -8.55
C THR A 234 -2.69 0.69 -9.97
N ALA A 235 -2.12 1.66 -10.68
CA ALA A 235 -2.42 1.94 -12.07
C ALA A 235 -1.54 1.11 -13.01
N LEU A 236 -2.10 0.74 -14.17
CA LEU A 236 -1.39 0.10 -15.26
C LEU A 236 -1.03 1.14 -16.34
N ASP A 237 0.00 0.85 -17.13
CA ASP A 237 0.45 1.73 -18.21
C ASP A 237 -0.54 1.83 -19.38
N ASN A 238 -1.46 0.87 -19.51
CA ASN A 238 -2.57 0.87 -20.46
C ASN A 238 -3.74 1.79 -20.10
N GLY A 239 -3.67 2.53 -18.98
CA GLY A 239 -4.71 3.45 -18.52
C GLY A 239 -5.80 2.85 -17.63
N ARG A 240 -5.74 1.53 -17.37
CA ARG A 240 -6.59 0.86 -16.38
C ARG A 240 -5.96 0.92 -14.99
N PHE A 241 -6.71 0.49 -13.99
CA PHE A 241 -6.17 0.28 -12.64
C PHE A 241 -6.56 -1.09 -12.11
N VAL A 242 -5.82 -1.55 -11.11
CA VAL A 242 -6.05 -2.82 -10.42
C VAL A 242 -6.40 -2.53 -8.97
N ALA A 243 -7.49 -3.13 -8.50
CA ALA A 243 -7.86 -3.12 -7.10
C ALA A 243 -7.73 -4.54 -6.51
N ALA A 244 -7.00 -4.65 -5.41
CA ALA A 244 -6.88 -5.85 -4.61
C ALA A 244 -8.00 -5.90 -3.57
N HIS A 245 -8.63 -7.05 -3.40
CA HIS A 245 -9.70 -7.23 -2.43
C HIS A 245 -9.76 -8.66 -1.90
N ILE A 246 -10.36 -8.81 -0.72
CA ILE A 246 -10.53 -10.09 -0.04
C ILE A 246 -11.98 -10.56 -0.20
N LYS A 247 -12.16 -11.62 -0.98
CA LYS A 247 -13.44 -12.31 -1.08
C LYS A 247 -13.57 -13.34 0.02
N SER A 248 -14.64 -13.26 0.78
CA SER A 248 -14.94 -14.18 1.87
C SER A 248 -16.06 -15.16 1.48
N THR A 249 -16.07 -16.33 2.09
CA THR A 249 -17.18 -17.29 2.00
C THR A 249 -17.82 -17.51 3.37
N VAL A 250 -17.69 -18.72 3.91
CA VAL A 250 -18.25 -19.13 5.20
C VAL A 250 -17.11 -19.36 6.19
N LEU A 251 -17.49 -19.56 7.46
CA LEU A 251 -16.54 -20.05 8.46
C LEU A 251 -16.22 -21.53 8.18
N SER A 252 -14.97 -21.93 8.42
CA SER A 252 -14.59 -23.35 8.51
C SER A 252 -15.17 -23.98 9.78
N ASP A 253 -15.00 -25.29 9.93
CA ASP A 253 -15.38 -26.02 11.15
C ASP A 253 -14.63 -25.53 12.40
N LEU A 254 -13.48 -24.87 12.22
CA LEU A 254 -12.72 -24.22 13.29
C LEU A 254 -13.13 -22.76 13.54
N GLY A 255 -14.20 -22.28 12.89
CA GLY A 255 -14.66 -20.89 13.04
C GLY A 255 -13.77 -19.86 12.34
N VAL A 256 -12.83 -20.29 11.48
CA VAL A 256 -11.94 -19.39 10.74
C VAL A 256 -12.64 -18.96 9.45
N LEU A 257 -12.73 -17.66 9.20
CA LEU A 257 -13.32 -17.14 7.96
C LEU A 257 -12.49 -17.58 6.75
N GLN A 258 -13.12 -18.31 5.83
CA GLN A 258 -12.49 -18.75 4.60
C GLN A 258 -12.49 -17.61 3.57
N THR A 259 -11.32 -17.26 3.06
CA THR A 259 -11.12 -16.09 2.21
C THR A 259 -10.11 -16.31 1.09
N THR A 260 -10.20 -15.51 0.03
CA THR A 260 -9.20 -15.47 -1.03
C THR A 260 -8.86 -14.04 -1.44
N ALA A 261 -7.59 -13.78 -1.74
CA ALA A 261 -7.15 -12.51 -2.31
C ALA A 261 -7.42 -12.50 -3.82
N VAL A 262 -7.95 -11.39 -4.32
CA VAL A 262 -8.31 -11.19 -5.72
C VAL A 262 -7.77 -9.84 -6.18
N ALA A 263 -7.19 -9.78 -7.38
CA ALA A 263 -6.83 -8.55 -8.05
C ALA A 263 -7.74 -8.36 -9.27
N SER A 264 -8.56 -7.31 -9.26
CA SER A 264 -9.49 -7.00 -10.34
C SER A 264 -8.98 -5.82 -11.17
N VAL A 265 -8.83 -6.02 -12.48
CA VAL A 265 -8.50 -4.93 -13.42
C VAL A 265 -9.80 -4.24 -13.83
N ILE A 266 -9.83 -2.92 -13.65
CA ILE A 266 -11.04 -2.11 -13.77
C ILE A 266 -10.80 -1.02 -14.82
N ASP A 267 -11.77 -0.82 -15.70
CA ASP A 267 -11.81 0.35 -16.56
C ASP A 267 -12.26 1.58 -15.75
N PRO A 268 -11.45 2.64 -15.67
CA PRO A 268 -11.79 3.82 -14.88
C PRO A 268 -13.03 4.56 -15.39
N ALA A 269 -13.36 4.49 -16.68
CA ALA A 269 -14.42 5.29 -17.28
C ALA A 269 -15.82 4.86 -16.80
N ASP A 270 -16.09 3.55 -16.77
CA ASP A 270 -17.41 2.99 -16.47
C ASP A 270 -17.45 2.07 -15.24
N GLY A 271 -16.29 1.62 -14.74
CA GLY A 271 -16.20 0.70 -13.60
C GLY A 271 -16.39 -0.76 -13.98
N GLU A 272 -16.31 -1.09 -15.28
CA GLU A 272 -16.32 -2.47 -15.74
C GLU A 272 -15.10 -3.23 -15.19
N VAL A 273 -15.36 -4.37 -14.55
CA VAL A 273 -14.31 -5.31 -14.14
C VAL A 273 -13.97 -6.17 -15.35
N ILE A 274 -12.84 -5.89 -15.98
CA ILE A 274 -12.43 -6.56 -17.23
C ILE A 274 -11.97 -7.99 -16.97
N LEU A 275 -11.19 -8.18 -15.90
CA LEU A 275 -10.65 -9.48 -15.51
C LEU A 275 -10.31 -9.50 -14.01
N SER A 276 -10.16 -10.69 -13.44
CA SER A 276 -9.79 -10.85 -12.02
C SER A 276 -8.88 -12.04 -11.79
N ALA A 277 -7.68 -11.80 -11.26
CA ALA A 277 -6.74 -12.84 -10.83
C ALA A 277 -7.06 -13.24 -9.40
N SER A 278 -7.05 -14.54 -9.09
CA SER A 278 -7.36 -15.05 -7.76
C SER A 278 -6.19 -15.85 -7.20
N ALA A 279 -5.91 -15.69 -5.91
CA ALA A 279 -5.00 -16.57 -5.17
C ALA A 279 -5.48 -18.03 -5.17
N GLY A 280 -6.72 -18.31 -5.56
CA GLY A 280 -7.30 -19.64 -5.75
C GLY A 280 -8.66 -19.76 -5.08
N SER A 281 -9.10 -21.00 -4.85
CA SER A 281 -10.31 -21.26 -4.07
C SER A 281 -10.20 -20.63 -2.68
N PRO A 282 -11.25 -19.98 -2.16
CA PRO A 282 -11.28 -19.52 -0.77
C PRO A 282 -11.43 -20.66 0.25
N LYS A 283 -11.91 -21.85 -0.17
CA LYS A 283 -12.07 -22.99 0.74
C LYS A 283 -10.71 -23.42 1.30
N HIS A 284 -10.70 -23.83 2.57
CA HIS A 284 -9.53 -24.33 3.29
C HIS A 284 -8.44 -23.28 3.59
N PHE A 285 -8.61 -22.03 3.14
CA PHE A 285 -7.63 -20.97 3.33
C PHE A 285 -8.24 -19.73 3.98
N HIS A 286 -7.43 -19.07 4.80
CA HIS A 286 -7.64 -17.70 5.24
C HIS A 286 -6.54 -16.84 4.64
N ARG A 287 -6.90 -15.99 3.69
CA ARG A 287 -6.04 -15.01 3.02
C ARG A 287 -6.32 -13.59 3.47
N SER A 288 -5.27 -12.81 3.66
CA SER A 288 -5.34 -11.43 4.15
C SER A 288 -4.18 -10.59 3.60
N SER A 289 -4.14 -9.30 3.95
CA SER A 289 -3.07 -8.36 3.61
C SER A 289 -2.69 -8.38 2.11
N PRO A 290 -3.64 -8.13 1.19
CA PRO A 290 -3.30 -8.11 -0.22
C PRO A 290 -2.44 -6.87 -0.54
N ALA A 291 -1.45 -7.02 -1.40
CA ALA A 291 -0.59 -5.95 -1.87
C ALA A 291 -0.41 -6.02 -3.38
N LEU A 292 -0.35 -4.85 -4.03
CA LEU A 292 -0.16 -4.71 -5.46
C LEU A 292 1.06 -3.84 -5.77
N THR A 293 1.74 -4.17 -6.86
CA THR A 293 2.68 -3.26 -7.52
C THR A 293 2.62 -3.48 -9.04
N ALA A 294 2.69 -2.39 -9.79
CA ALA A 294 2.62 -2.44 -11.25
C ALA A 294 4.01 -2.73 -11.86
N LEU A 295 3.98 -3.41 -13.01
CA LEU A 295 5.11 -3.66 -13.89
C LEU A 295 4.73 -3.18 -15.31
N PRO A 296 5.70 -2.85 -16.18
CA PRO A 296 5.41 -2.45 -17.55
C PRO A 296 4.60 -3.50 -18.33
N GLY A 297 3.89 -3.08 -19.38
CA GLY A 297 3.15 -3.94 -20.30
C GLY A 297 1.89 -4.54 -19.69
N GLY A 298 1.11 -3.75 -18.95
CA GLY A 298 -0.13 -4.20 -18.30
C GLY A 298 0.07 -5.22 -17.18
N ARG A 299 1.30 -5.44 -16.72
CA ARG A 299 1.66 -6.44 -15.70
C ARG A 299 1.53 -5.88 -14.29
N PHE A 300 1.32 -6.76 -13.34
CA PHE A 300 1.32 -6.44 -11.92
C PHE A 300 1.64 -7.68 -11.09
N VAL A 301 2.13 -7.48 -9.87
CA VAL A 301 2.22 -8.55 -8.88
C VAL A 301 1.09 -8.42 -7.89
N LEU A 302 0.36 -9.52 -7.67
CA LEU A 302 -0.53 -9.69 -6.53
C LEU A 302 0.22 -10.50 -5.47
N ALA A 303 0.38 -9.91 -4.28
CA ALA A 303 0.92 -10.60 -3.11
C ALA A 303 -0.11 -10.65 -1.99
N TRP A 304 -0.04 -11.67 -1.13
CA TRP A 304 -0.98 -11.85 -0.01
C TRP A 304 -0.33 -12.66 1.12
N VAL A 305 -0.95 -12.62 2.29
CA VAL A 305 -0.68 -13.58 3.37
C VAL A 305 -1.73 -14.67 3.32
N GLU A 306 -1.35 -15.93 3.47
CA GLU A 306 -2.29 -17.04 3.60
C GLU A 306 -1.96 -17.98 4.76
N LYS A 307 -2.97 -18.61 5.32
CA LYS A 307 -2.84 -19.74 6.26
C LYS A 307 -3.99 -20.72 6.04
N SER A 308 -3.83 -21.96 6.48
CA SER A 308 -4.95 -22.92 6.42
C SER A 308 -6.06 -22.51 7.40
N ALA A 309 -7.31 -22.62 6.95
CA ALA A 309 -8.50 -22.37 7.75
C ALA A 309 -8.97 -23.62 8.53
N ASP A 310 -8.38 -24.78 8.25
CA ASP A 310 -8.85 -26.08 8.74
C ASP A 310 -7.88 -26.74 9.73
N THR A 311 -6.77 -26.07 10.05
CA THR A 311 -5.75 -26.57 10.96
C THR A 311 -5.35 -25.49 11.96
N VAL A 312 -5.31 -25.86 13.25
CA VAL A 312 -5.09 -24.93 14.38
C VAL A 312 -3.68 -24.33 14.46
N GLN A 313 -2.64 -25.06 14.03
CA GLN A 313 -1.26 -24.56 14.02
C GLN A 313 -0.83 -24.31 12.58
N THR A 314 -1.01 -23.07 12.12
CA THR A 314 -0.57 -22.64 10.79
C THR A 314 0.22 -21.37 10.91
N VAL A 315 1.44 -21.41 10.38
CA VAL A 315 2.28 -20.23 10.22
C VAL A 315 1.81 -19.53 8.95
N PRO A 316 1.33 -18.28 9.02
CA PRO A 316 0.92 -17.56 7.82
C PRO A 316 2.09 -17.41 6.86
N THR A 317 1.89 -17.70 5.58
CA THR A 317 2.90 -17.57 4.52
C THR A 317 2.62 -16.34 3.67
N VAL A 318 3.68 -15.61 3.32
CA VAL A 318 3.63 -14.58 2.29
C VAL A 318 3.77 -15.26 0.94
N MET A 319 2.82 -14.98 0.05
CA MET A 319 2.74 -15.55 -1.29
C MET A 319 2.68 -14.43 -2.31
N ALA A 320 3.09 -14.72 -3.55
CA ALA A 320 2.95 -13.79 -4.66
C ALA A 320 2.69 -14.53 -5.99
N GLN A 321 2.06 -13.81 -6.92
CA GLN A 321 1.79 -14.23 -8.29
C GLN A 321 2.04 -13.06 -9.24
N LEU A 322 2.71 -13.33 -10.36
CA LEU A 322 2.77 -12.40 -11.48
C LEU A 322 1.50 -12.54 -12.31
N CYS A 323 0.89 -11.40 -12.64
CA CYS A 323 -0.33 -11.29 -13.41
C CYS A 323 -0.17 -10.23 -14.51
N SER A 324 -1.10 -10.19 -15.44
CA SER A 324 -1.28 -9.09 -16.38
C SER A 324 -2.76 -8.82 -16.65
N ASP A 325 -3.02 -7.75 -17.38
CA ASP A 325 -4.31 -7.35 -17.92
C ASP A 325 -4.88 -8.29 -19.00
N THR A 326 -4.18 -9.35 -19.36
CA THR A 326 -4.57 -10.32 -20.40
C THR A 326 -4.35 -11.76 -19.99
N GLU A 327 -3.34 -12.02 -19.17
CA GLU A 327 -2.99 -13.31 -18.59
C GLU A 327 -2.97 -13.22 -17.06
N LEU A 328 -3.93 -13.87 -16.42
CA LEU A 328 -4.22 -13.73 -14.99
C LEU A 328 -3.26 -14.46 -14.05
N GLU A 329 -2.53 -15.45 -14.56
CA GLU A 329 -1.56 -16.24 -13.81
C GLU A 329 -0.35 -16.52 -14.72
N ILE A 330 0.66 -15.67 -14.63
CA ILE A 330 1.92 -15.84 -15.36
C ILE A 330 2.88 -16.64 -14.47
N GLY A 331 3.04 -17.92 -14.78
CA GLY A 331 3.85 -18.85 -13.97
C GLY A 331 3.21 -19.24 -12.64
N PRO A 332 3.93 -19.97 -11.77
CA PRO A 332 3.37 -20.48 -10.52
C PRO A 332 3.26 -19.41 -9.42
N LYS A 333 2.37 -19.66 -8.47
CA LYS A 333 2.34 -18.95 -7.18
C LYS A 333 3.61 -19.31 -6.39
N VAL A 334 4.28 -18.31 -5.84
CA VAL A 334 5.55 -18.49 -5.15
C VAL A 334 5.38 -18.17 -3.66
N GLN A 335 5.87 -19.05 -2.80
CA GLN A 335 6.03 -18.76 -1.37
C GLN A 335 7.29 -17.93 -1.16
N ILE A 336 7.13 -16.81 -0.46
CA ILE A 336 8.17 -15.78 -0.31
C ILE A 336 8.80 -15.84 1.08
N SER A 337 7.96 -15.97 2.10
CA SER A 337 8.41 -16.00 3.49
C SER A 337 8.98 -17.36 3.87
N SER A 338 10.02 -17.35 4.71
CA SER A 338 10.57 -18.55 5.36
C SER A 338 10.23 -18.57 6.86
N GLY A 339 10.58 -19.64 7.57
CA GLY A 339 10.34 -19.77 9.02
C GLY A 339 9.06 -20.54 9.37
N THR A 340 9.00 -21.01 10.61
CA THR A 340 7.98 -21.93 11.12
C THR A 340 7.23 -21.36 12.34
N ASP A 341 7.33 -20.06 12.56
CA ASP A 341 6.75 -19.32 13.66
C ASP A 341 6.35 -17.89 13.22
N GLY A 342 5.65 -17.20 14.12
CA GLY A 342 5.23 -15.82 13.96
C GLY A 342 3.94 -15.61 13.16
N ASN A 343 3.39 -14.39 13.26
CA ASN A 343 2.19 -13.95 12.57
C ASN A 343 2.51 -12.81 11.59
N ARG A 344 2.09 -12.93 10.33
CA ARG A 344 2.49 -12.05 9.23
C ARG A 344 1.33 -11.20 8.73
N PHE A 345 1.54 -9.90 8.57
CA PHE A 345 0.48 -8.97 8.15
C PHE A 345 1.04 -7.64 7.62
N HIS A 346 0.15 -6.75 7.15
CA HIS A 346 0.50 -5.42 6.59
C HIS A 346 1.52 -5.49 5.45
N LEU A 347 1.27 -6.38 4.49
CA LEU A 347 2.10 -6.54 3.31
C LEU A 347 2.11 -5.27 2.44
N SER A 348 3.25 -4.99 1.83
CA SER A 348 3.42 -3.98 0.79
C SER A 348 4.33 -4.51 -0.32
N ALA A 349 4.20 -3.93 -1.51
CA ALA A 349 4.93 -4.36 -2.70
C ALA A 349 5.44 -3.15 -3.48
N ALA A 350 6.65 -3.25 -3.99
CA ALA A 350 7.29 -2.25 -4.84
C ALA A 350 8.01 -2.94 -5.99
N ALA A 351 8.02 -2.32 -7.18
CA ALA A 351 8.69 -2.86 -8.35
C ALA A 351 9.70 -1.86 -8.91
N VAL A 352 10.90 -2.35 -9.21
CA VAL A 352 11.91 -1.66 -9.99
C VAL A 352 12.00 -2.32 -11.34
N PHE A 353 11.98 -1.53 -12.40
CA PHE A 353 12.17 -1.99 -13.77
C PHE A 353 13.00 -0.97 -14.54
N GLY A 354 13.88 -1.46 -15.42
CA GLY A 354 14.79 -0.61 -16.19
C GLY A 354 14.09 0.18 -17.30
N ASN A 355 14.72 1.28 -17.72
CA ASN A 355 14.40 2.04 -18.94
C ASN A 355 15.30 1.69 -20.15
N GLY A 356 15.74 0.43 -20.32
CA GLY A 356 16.54 -0.03 -21.47
C GLY A 356 17.00 -1.48 -21.26
N ASP A 357 17.12 -2.38 -22.23
CA ASP A 357 17.42 -2.35 -23.67
C ASP A 357 16.44 -3.28 -24.42
N PRO A 358 15.95 -3.00 -25.65
CA PRO A 358 14.97 -3.85 -26.36
C PRO A 358 15.44 -5.29 -26.66
N GLY A 359 16.67 -5.66 -26.26
CA GLY A 359 17.29 -6.97 -26.49
C GLY A 359 17.49 -7.86 -25.25
N SER A 360 17.18 -7.41 -24.03
CA SER A 360 17.22 -8.28 -22.83
C SER A 360 15.94 -9.11 -22.75
N ILE A 361 15.91 -10.22 -23.49
CA ILE A 361 14.80 -11.18 -23.48
C ILE A 361 14.90 -11.99 -22.17
N GLY A 362 14.33 -11.50 -21.05
CA GLY A 362 14.22 -12.35 -19.85
C GLY A 362 13.76 -11.69 -18.55
N ASP A 363 14.21 -10.47 -18.24
CA ASP A 363 13.91 -9.81 -16.96
C ASP A 363 12.86 -8.70 -17.15
N LEU A 364 11.73 -8.84 -16.48
CA LEU A 364 10.62 -7.89 -16.47
C LEU A 364 10.77 -6.84 -15.35
N GLY A 365 11.68 -7.06 -14.41
CA GLY A 365 11.94 -6.20 -13.26
C GLY A 365 12.13 -6.98 -11.96
N SER A 366 12.58 -6.27 -10.93
CA SER A 366 12.68 -6.79 -9.57
C SER A 366 11.50 -6.29 -8.72
N VAL A 367 10.99 -7.16 -7.85
CA VAL A 367 9.86 -6.86 -6.96
C VAL A 367 10.29 -7.05 -5.52
N PHE A 368 10.17 -6.02 -4.71
CA PHE A 368 10.40 -6.09 -3.27
C PHE A 368 9.07 -6.15 -2.53
N LEU A 369 8.93 -7.17 -1.69
CA LEU A 369 7.83 -7.33 -0.77
C LEU A 369 8.32 -7.07 0.64
N SER A 370 7.53 -6.35 1.46
CA SER A 370 7.81 -6.18 2.88
C SER A 370 6.55 -6.34 3.74
N TRP A 371 6.71 -6.92 4.93
CA TRP A 371 5.61 -7.22 5.86
C TRP A 371 6.06 -7.10 7.31
N ALA A 372 5.08 -6.93 8.20
CA ALA A 372 5.30 -7.09 9.64
C ALA A 372 5.24 -8.57 9.99
N ASP A 373 6.20 -9.03 10.79
CA ASP A 373 6.31 -10.39 11.30
C ASP A 373 6.34 -10.29 12.84
N MET A 374 5.28 -10.80 13.49
CA MET A 374 5.10 -10.73 14.94
C MET A 374 5.51 -12.07 15.56
N ALA A 375 6.51 -12.04 16.44
CA ALA A 375 6.90 -13.21 17.21
C ALA A 375 5.85 -13.56 18.28
N ASP A 376 5.94 -14.76 18.86
CA ASP A 376 5.05 -15.20 19.95
C ASP A 376 5.16 -14.32 21.21
N SER A 377 6.27 -13.57 21.37
CA SER A 377 6.43 -12.56 22.42
C SER A 377 5.51 -11.34 22.23
N GLY A 378 4.96 -11.15 21.04
CA GLY A 378 4.21 -9.97 20.62
C GLY A 378 5.08 -8.89 19.95
N ASP A 379 6.41 -9.01 20.01
CA ASP A 379 7.31 -8.08 19.32
C ASP A 379 7.21 -8.27 17.81
N THR A 380 7.17 -7.14 17.09
CA THR A 380 7.08 -7.11 15.64
C THR A 380 8.39 -6.66 15.01
N THR A 381 8.75 -7.30 13.90
CA THR A 381 9.88 -6.94 13.05
C THR A 381 9.41 -6.76 11.61
N ILE A 382 10.16 -6.01 10.80
CA ILE A 382 9.89 -5.85 9.38
C ILE A 382 10.75 -6.85 8.62
N ARG A 383 10.11 -7.74 7.88
CA ARG A 383 10.79 -8.65 6.95
C ARG A 383 10.54 -8.22 5.52
N GLY A 384 11.43 -8.64 4.63
CA GLY A 384 11.28 -8.41 3.22
C GLY A 384 11.98 -9.46 2.37
N SER A 385 11.64 -9.48 1.09
CA SER A 385 12.23 -10.36 0.10
C SER A 385 12.19 -9.69 -1.26
N VAL A 386 13.22 -9.91 -2.08
CA VAL A 386 13.29 -9.43 -3.46
C VAL A 386 13.13 -10.60 -4.40
N LEU A 387 12.29 -10.43 -5.41
CA LEU A 387 11.95 -11.40 -6.44
C LEU A 387 12.34 -10.85 -7.80
N THR A 388 12.72 -11.73 -8.72
CA THR A 388 12.86 -11.41 -10.14
C THR A 388 11.59 -11.81 -10.87
N ALA A 389 11.03 -10.89 -11.65
CA ALA A 389 9.90 -11.15 -12.53
C ALA A 389 10.43 -11.50 -13.93
N SER A 390 9.94 -12.59 -14.51
CA SER A 390 10.29 -13.03 -15.86
C SER A 390 9.02 -13.43 -16.63
N PRO A 391 9.08 -13.64 -17.95
CA PRO A 391 7.94 -14.18 -18.70
C PRO A 391 7.43 -15.53 -18.16
N GLY A 392 8.27 -16.29 -17.43
CA GLY A 392 7.89 -17.55 -16.81
C GLY A 392 7.29 -17.42 -15.40
N GLY A 393 7.13 -16.20 -14.88
CA GLY A 393 6.63 -15.92 -13.54
C GLY A 393 7.67 -15.33 -12.59
N LEU A 394 7.38 -15.39 -11.29
CA LEU A 394 8.25 -14.90 -10.22
C LEU A 394 9.29 -15.96 -9.82
N SER A 395 10.49 -15.52 -9.47
CA SER A 395 11.55 -16.35 -8.89
C SER A 395 12.27 -15.57 -7.81
N SER A 396 12.81 -16.26 -6.79
CA SER A 396 13.49 -15.63 -5.67
C SER A 396 14.99 -15.50 -5.86
#